data_AF-A0A7J7R1V6-F1
#
_entry.id   AF-A0A7J7R1V6-F1
#
_cell.length_a   1.000
_cell.length_b   1.000
_cell.length_c   1.000
_cell.angle_alpha   90.00
_cell.angle_beta   90.00
_cell.angle_gamma   90.00
#
_symmetry.space_group_name_H-M   'P 1'
#
loop_
_entity.id
_entity.type
_entity.pdbx_description
1 polymer ?
#
loop_
_entity_poly.entity_id
_entity_poly.type
_entity_poly.pdbx_seq_one_letter_code
_entity_poly.pdbx_strand_id
1 'polypeptide(L)'
;MENDDNWDFNVFELETATQKRPLTFLGLKIFAGLGVCDFLKCSETTLRLSTPAADVLHATAYFLCQERIKQALGSVDKAAALITAAIHDLDPPGRTNLFPCNAGSPLAVLCDCAVSESHHAALAFQLAAREDKSNIFKNVEE
;
A
#
# COMPACT_ATOMS: atom_id res chain seq x y z
N MET A 1 10.18 -7.34 15.71
CA MET A 1 10.37 -7.25 14.24
C MET A 1 11.80 -7.67 13.87
N GLU A 2 12.31 -8.71 14.50
CA GLU A 2 13.55 -9.34 14.06
C GLU A 2 13.17 -10.31 12.93
N ASN A 3 14.00 -10.43 11.89
CA ASN A 3 13.80 -11.32 10.73
C ASN A 3 12.58 -10.98 9.84
N ASP A 4 12.18 -9.71 9.76
CA ASP A 4 11.15 -9.26 8.81
C ASP A 4 11.62 -9.25 7.36
N ASP A 5 12.90 -9.52 7.10
CA ASP A 5 13.46 -9.80 5.79
C ASP A 5 13.31 -11.27 5.38
N ASN A 6 12.89 -12.16 6.29
CA ASN A 6 12.61 -13.55 5.98
C ASN A 6 11.19 -13.74 5.42
N TRP A 7 11.03 -14.66 4.47
CA TRP A 7 9.74 -15.05 3.90
C TRP A 7 8.79 -15.62 4.95
N ASP A 8 9.33 -16.37 5.93
CA ASP A 8 8.54 -17.02 6.98
C ASP A 8 8.12 -16.05 8.12
N PHE A 9 8.21 -14.74 7.90
CA PHE A 9 7.82 -13.74 8.89
C PHE A 9 6.32 -13.85 9.20
N ASN A 10 5.99 -14.00 10.48
CA ASN A 10 4.61 -14.18 10.92
C ASN A 10 3.89 -12.83 11.10
N VAL A 11 3.19 -12.38 10.05
CA VAL A 11 2.39 -11.15 10.09
C VAL A 11 1.25 -11.22 11.11
N PHE A 12 0.70 -12.40 11.41
CA PHE A 12 -0.42 -12.55 12.36
C PHE A 12 0.03 -12.35 13.81
N GLU A 13 1.24 -12.79 14.15
CA GLU A 13 1.86 -12.47 15.44
C GLU A 13 2.06 -10.95 15.58
N LEU A 14 2.52 -10.30 14.50
CA LEU A 14 2.65 -8.85 14.49
C LEU A 14 1.28 -8.16 14.64
N GLU A 15 0.24 -8.64 13.96
CA GLU A 15 -1.12 -8.11 14.10
C GLU A 15 -1.60 -8.17 15.55
N THR A 16 -1.36 -9.31 16.21
CA THR A 16 -1.71 -9.51 17.62
C THR A 16 -0.92 -8.56 18.52
N ALA A 17 0.40 -8.44 18.32
CA ALA A 17 1.26 -7.58 19.11
C ALA A 17 0.97 -6.09 18.93
N THR A 18 0.50 -5.68 17.75
CA THR A 18 0.23 -4.28 17.39
C THR A 18 -1.23 -3.86 17.59
N GLN A 19 -2.06 -4.71 18.22
CA GLN A 19 -3.49 -4.47 18.41
C GLN A 19 -4.22 -4.16 17.10
N LYS A 20 -4.05 -5.02 16.09
CA LYS A 20 -4.63 -4.89 14.74
C LYS A 20 -4.11 -3.70 13.93
N ARG A 21 -2.86 -3.29 14.18
CA ARG A 21 -2.19 -2.23 13.40
C ARG A 21 -0.85 -2.67 12.79
N PRO A 22 -0.73 -3.88 12.22
CA PRO A 22 0.56 -4.39 11.76
C PRO A 22 1.16 -3.51 10.67
N LEU A 23 0.32 -2.98 9.77
CA LEU A 23 0.76 -2.17 8.65
C LEU A 23 1.35 -0.82 9.07
N THR A 24 0.87 -0.21 10.15
CA THR A 24 1.45 1.04 10.65
C THR A 24 2.90 0.83 11.07
N PHE A 25 3.19 -0.24 11.81
CA PHE A 25 4.57 -0.48 12.26
C PHE A 25 5.43 -1.05 11.14
N LEU A 26 4.94 -2.07 10.43
CA LEU A 26 5.72 -2.78 9.41
C LEU A 26 5.94 -1.88 8.19
N GLY A 27 4.91 -1.13 7.80
CA GLY A 27 4.98 -0.19 6.70
C GLY A 27 5.99 0.91 6.95
N LEU A 28 6.00 1.53 8.14
CA LEU A 28 7.01 2.53 8.49
C LEU A 28 8.43 1.97 8.38
N LYS A 29 8.66 0.77 8.95
CA LYS A 29 9.98 0.13 8.88
C LYS A 29 10.41 -0.18 7.44
N ILE A 30 9.53 -0.75 6.63
CA ILE A 30 9.82 -1.11 5.23
C ILE A 30 10.05 0.15 4.39
N PHE A 31 9.20 1.17 4.54
CA PHE A 31 9.29 2.40 3.75
C PHE A 31 10.56 3.18 4.06
N ALA A 32 10.96 3.24 5.33
CA ALA A 32 12.24 3.80 5.73
C ALA A 32 13.42 2.96 5.20
N GLY A 33 13.37 1.63 5.38
CA GLY A 33 14.44 0.72 4.98
C GLY A 33 14.69 0.64 3.46
N LEU A 34 13.66 0.89 2.65
CA LEU A 34 13.74 0.88 1.19
C LEU A 34 13.78 2.30 0.56
N GLY A 35 13.93 3.35 1.38
CA GLY A 35 14.13 4.72 0.92
C GLY A 35 12.90 5.38 0.28
N VAL A 36 11.70 4.91 0.60
CA VAL A 36 10.44 5.45 0.06
C VAL A 36 10.17 6.84 0.64
N CYS A 37 10.39 7.04 1.94
CA CYS A 37 10.22 8.35 2.58
C CYS A 37 11.14 9.42 1.97
N ASP A 38 12.39 9.03 1.67
CA ASP A 38 13.38 9.90 1.03
C ASP A 38 12.97 10.26 -0.40
N PHE A 39 12.50 9.26 -1.17
CA PHE A 39 12.00 9.46 -2.52
C PHE A 39 10.79 10.41 -2.55
N LEU A 40 9.83 10.21 -1.63
CA LEU A 40 8.62 11.03 -1.53
C LEU A 40 8.86 12.39 -0.83
N LYS A 41 10.04 12.59 -0.23
CA LYS A 41 10.38 13.73 0.63
C LYS A 41 9.30 13.99 1.68
N CYS A 42 8.78 12.94 2.31
CA CYS A 42 7.71 13.02 3.30
C CYS A 42 8.10 12.35 4.63
N SER A 43 7.53 12.83 5.74
CA SER A 43 7.80 12.25 7.06
C SER A 43 7.03 10.95 7.26
N GLU A 44 7.58 10.05 8.07
CA GLU A 44 6.93 8.81 8.52
C GLU A 44 5.52 9.06 9.09
N THR A 45 5.30 10.19 9.76
CA THR A 45 3.98 10.58 10.31
C THR A 45 2.89 10.79 9.25
N THR A 46 3.27 11.07 8.01
CA THR A 46 2.37 11.21 6.85
C THR A 46 1.92 9.83 6.34
N LEU A 47 2.75 8.80 6.54
CA LEU A 47 2.50 7.40 6.17
C LEU A 47 1.66 6.67 7.22
N ARG A 48 0.44 7.16 7.47
CA ARG A 48 -0.52 6.46 8.34
C ARG A 48 -1.37 5.48 7.54
N LEU A 49 -0.86 4.26 7.42
CA LEU A 49 -1.54 3.15 6.75
C LEU A 49 -2.27 2.27 7.80
N SER A 50 -3.53 1.95 7.55
CA SER A 50 -4.39 1.20 8.48
C SER A 50 -5.14 0.02 7.83
N THR A 51 -4.81 -0.31 6.59
CA THR A 51 -5.36 -1.44 5.85
C THR A 51 -4.80 -2.78 6.33
N PRO A 52 -5.54 -3.89 6.16
CA PRO A 52 -5.05 -5.24 6.44
C PRO A 52 -4.18 -5.76 5.28
N ALA A 53 -3.22 -4.95 4.81
CA ALA A 53 -2.36 -5.27 3.67
C ALA A 53 -0.90 -5.51 4.07
N ALA A 54 -0.66 -5.81 5.36
CA ALA A 54 0.68 -5.97 5.91
C ALA A 54 1.42 -7.20 5.35
N ASP A 55 0.69 -8.27 5.07
CA ASP A 55 1.18 -9.48 4.41
C ASP A 55 1.63 -9.21 2.98
N VAL A 56 0.78 -8.56 2.17
CA VAL A 56 1.09 -8.21 0.78
C VAL A 56 2.24 -7.22 0.72
N LEU A 57 2.28 -6.24 1.63
CA LEU A 57 3.39 -5.30 1.73
C LEU A 57 4.71 -6.00 2.07
N HIS A 58 4.68 -6.92 3.04
CA HIS A 58 5.85 -7.70 3.44
C HIS A 58 6.37 -8.58 2.29
N ALA A 59 5.50 -9.32 1.63
CA ALA A 59 5.85 -10.15 0.47
C ALA A 59 6.42 -9.31 -0.68
N THR A 60 5.84 -8.13 -0.93
CA THR A 60 6.34 -7.19 -1.93
C THR A 60 7.74 -6.71 -1.58
N ALA A 61 7.98 -6.31 -0.33
CA ALA A 61 9.30 -5.90 0.13
C ALA A 61 10.34 -7.04 0.02
N TYR A 62 9.94 -8.27 0.34
CA TYR A 62 10.79 -9.45 0.16
C TYR A 62 11.24 -9.62 -1.30
N PHE A 63 10.31 -9.53 -2.26
CA PHE A 63 10.65 -9.63 -3.67
C PHE A 63 11.51 -8.46 -4.17
N LEU A 64 11.21 -7.24 -3.73
CA LEU A 64 12.04 -6.06 -4.04
C LEU A 64 13.45 -6.16 -3.47
N CYS A 65 13.67 -7.02 -2.46
CA CYS A 65 14.97 -7.30 -1.89
C CYS A 65 15.79 -8.36 -2.64
N GLN A 66 15.19 -9.12 -3.56
CA GLN A 66 15.88 -10.13 -4.36
C GLN A 66 16.81 -9.49 -5.38
N GLU A 67 18.03 -10.04 -5.51
CA GLU A 67 19.11 -9.45 -6.31
C GLU A 67 18.66 -9.09 -7.74
N ARG A 68 17.95 -10.02 -8.40
CA ARG A 68 17.46 -9.82 -9.77
C ARG A 68 16.46 -8.66 -9.89
N ILE A 69 15.59 -8.48 -8.88
CA ILE A 69 14.57 -7.43 -8.88
C ILE A 69 15.20 -6.09 -8.46
N LYS A 70 16.10 -6.10 -7.47
CA LYS A 70 16.86 -4.92 -7.04
C LYS A 70 17.61 -4.25 -8.19
N GLN A 71 18.22 -5.06 -9.05
CA GLN A 71 18.97 -4.61 -10.23
C GLN A 71 18.06 -4.13 -11.38
N ALA A 72 16.83 -4.63 -11.46
CA ALA A 72 15.90 -4.30 -12.54
C ALA A 72 15.04 -3.06 -12.26
N LEU A 73 14.78 -2.75 -10.98
CA LEU A 73 13.82 -1.71 -10.57
C LEU A 73 14.49 -0.48 -9.96
N GLY A 74 14.06 0.70 -10.40
CA GLY A 74 14.47 1.99 -9.87
C GLY A 74 13.76 2.37 -8.57
N SER A 75 14.10 3.53 -8.02
CA SER A 75 13.47 4.05 -6.79
C SER A 75 11.98 4.33 -6.98
N VAL A 76 11.58 4.82 -8.16
CA VAL A 76 10.17 5.07 -8.51
C VAL A 76 9.38 3.77 -8.50
N ASP A 77 9.89 2.72 -9.14
CA ASP A 77 9.20 1.42 -9.23
C ASP A 77 9.03 0.79 -7.85
N LYS A 78 10.07 0.86 -7.01
CA LYS A 78 10.04 0.37 -5.62
C LYS A 78 9.02 1.13 -4.78
N ALA A 79 9.02 2.46 -4.85
CA ALA A 79 8.05 3.29 -4.16
C ALA A 79 6.63 2.99 -4.64
N ALA A 80 6.40 2.93 -5.95
CA ALA A 80 5.10 2.63 -6.55
C ALA A 80 4.59 1.24 -6.12
N ALA A 81 5.45 0.21 -6.15
CA ALA A 81 5.09 -1.15 -5.74
C ALA A 81 4.68 -1.22 -4.26
N LEU A 82 5.45 -0.57 -3.37
CA LEU A 82 5.17 -0.58 -1.93
C LEU A 82 3.93 0.23 -1.57
N ILE A 83 3.74 1.41 -2.20
CA ILE A 83 2.52 2.20 -2.03
C ILE A 83 1.32 1.39 -2.51
N THR A 84 1.41 0.80 -3.72
CA THR A 84 0.35 -0.04 -4.29
C THR A 84 0.01 -1.19 -3.35
N ALA A 85 0.99 -1.94 -2.86
CA ALA A 85 0.77 -3.04 -1.92
C ALA A 85 0.04 -2.57 -0.65
N ALA A 86 0.41 -1.40 -0.10
CA ALA A 86 -0.24 -0.85 1.08
C ALA A 86 -1.70 -0.41 0.84
N ILE A 87 -2.04 0.03 -0.38
CA ILE A 87 -3.38 0.56 -0.70
C ILE A 87 -4.28 -0.41 -1.48
N HIS A 88 -3.77 -1.58 -1.88
CA HIS A 88 -4.42 -2.43 -2.87
C HIS A 88 -5.80 -2.95 -2.47
N ASP A 89 -6.11 -2.94 -1.17
CA ASP A 89 -7.40 -3.36 -0.61
C ASP A 89 -7.93 -2.31 0.38
N LEU A 90 -7.87 -1.03 -0.01
CA LEU A 90 -8.47 0.07 0.73
C LEU A 90 -10.00 0.03 0.64
N ASP A 91 -10.66 0.03 1.80
CA ASP A 91 -12.13 0.00 1.90
C ASP A 91 -12.75 -1.21 1.18
N PRO A 92 -12.38 -2.45 1.58
CA PRO A 92 -12.85 -3.64 0.89
C PRO A 92 -14.38 -3.71 1.01
N PRO A 93 -15.14 -3.73 -0.11
CA PRO A 93 -16.60 -3.66 -0.09
C PRO A 93 -17.27 -4.94 0.48
N GLY A 94 -16.49 -5.93 0.89
CA GLY A 94 -16.97 -7.23 1.37
C GLY A 94 -17.76 -8.02 0.31
N ARG A 95 -17.66 -7.62 -0.96
CA ARG A 95 -18.41 -8.17 -2.10
C ARG A 95 -17.52 -8.18 -3.34
N THR A 96 -17.65 -9.22 -4.15
CA THR A 96 -16.92 -9.35 -5.42
C THR A 96 -17.33 -8.29 -6.44
N ASN A 97 -16.44 -7.95 -7.38
CA ASN A 97 -16.65 -7.05 -8.53
C ASN A 97 -17.96 -7.29 -9.32
N LEU A 98 -18.51 -8.51 -9.27
CA LEU A 98 -19.80 -8.84 -9.90
C LEU A 98 -21.00 -8.12 -9.28
N PHE A 99 -20.95 -7.76 -7.99
CA PHE A 99 -22.09 -7.13 -7.32
C PHE A 99 -22.31 -5.67 -7.77
N PRO A 100 -21.29 -4.78 -7.79
CA PRO A 100 -21.45 -3.41 -8.31
C PRO A 100 -21.84 -3.35 -9.79
N CYS A 101 -21.31 -4.26 -10.62
CA CYS A 101 -21.65 -4.34 -12.05
C CYS A 101 -23.12 -4.74 -12.25
N ASN A 102 -23.58 -5.78 -11.53
CA ASN A 102 -24.96 -6.24 -11.65
C ASN A 102 -25.97 -5.29 -10.97
N ALA A 103 -25.53 -4.47 -10.02
CA ALA A 103 -26.36 -3.47 -9.35
C ALA A 103 -26.44 -2.13 -10.10
N GLY A 104 -25.76 -1.98 -11.25
CA GLY A 104 -25.75 -0.74 -12.03
C GLY A 104 -25.13 0.45 -11.29
N SER A 105 -24.10 0.21 -10.47
CA SER A 105 -23.50 1.29 -9.69
C SER A 105 -22.83 2.32 -10.63
N PRO A 106 -22.80 3.62 -10.27
CA PRO A 106 -22.14 4.64 -11.08
C PRO A 106 -20.66 4.34 -11.36
N LEU A 107 -19.99 3.63 -10.44
CA LEU A 107 -18.61 3.20 -10.59
C LEU A 107 -18.45 2.09 -11.64
N ALA A 108 -19.44 1.21 -11.77
CA ALA A 108 -19.43 0.13 -12.76
C ALA A 108 -19.70 0.63 -14.18
N VAL A 109 -20.41 1.76 -14.32
CA VAL A 109 -20.59 2.44 -15.61
C VAL A 109 -19.31 3.18 -16.03
N LEU A 110 -18.53 3.67 -15.06
CA LEU A 110 -17.27 4.38 -15.32
C LEU A 110 -16.09 3.43 -15.56
N CYS A 111 -16.09 2.27 -14.92
CA CYS A 111 -15.05 1.25 -14.99
C CYS A 111 -15.66 -0.09 -15.40
N ASP A 112 -15.80 -0.33 -16.72
CA ASP A 112 -16.37 -1.57 -17.26
C ASP A 112 -15.57 -2.84 -16.84
N CYS A 113 -14.28 -2.67 -16.49
CA CYS A 113 -13.40 -3.71 -15.94
C CYS A 113 -12.74 -3.20 -14.65
N ALA A 114 -12.47 -4.11 -13.70
CA ALA A 114 -11.69 -3.84 -12.48
C ALA A 114 -12.26 -2.72 -11.58
N VAL A 115 -13.55 -2.82 -11.25
CA VAL A 115 -14.30 -1.81 -10.47
C VAL A 115 -13.70 -1.58 -9.08
N SER A 116 -13.38 -2.64 -8.33
CA SER A 116 -12.81 -2.53 -6.98
C SER A 116 -11.40 -1.97 -7.03
N GLU A 117 -10.59 -2.38 -8.00
CA GLU A 117 -9.21 -1.92 -8.17
C GLU A 117 -9.18 -0.43 -8.52
N SER A 118 -10.08 0.00 -9.41
CA SER A 118 -10.26 1.41 -9.76
C SER A 118 -10.78 2.22 -8.57
N HIS A 119 -11.65 1.62 -7.74
CA HIS A 119 -12.13 2.23 -6.51
C HIS A 119 -10.99 2.46 -5.50
N HIS A 120 -10.18 1.44 -5.22
CA HIS A 120 -9.08 1.51 -4.25
C HIS A 120 -8.05 2.58 -4.67
N ALA A 121 -7.70 2.62 -5.96
CA ALA A 121 -6.80 3.63 -6.51
C ALA A 121 -7.40 5.05 -6.38
N ALA A 122 -8.65 5.24 -6.83
CA ALA A 122 -9.30 6.54 -6.76
C ALA A 122 -9.45 7.03 -5.31
N LEU A 123 -9.83 6.15 -4.38
CA LEU A 123 -9.96 6.47 -2.96
C LEU A 123 -8.60 6.87 -2.36
N ALA A 124 -7.52 6.15 -2.68
CA ALA A 124 -6.18 6.49 -2.21
C ALA A 124 -5.76 7.91 -2.63
N PHE A 125 -5.92 8.25 -3.92
CA PHE A 125 -5.61 9.58 -4.43
C PHE A 125 -6.53 10.65 -3.82
N GLN A 126 -7.82 10.36 -3.64
CA GLN A 126 -8.73 11.29 -2.97
C GLN A 126 -8.32 11.56 -1.51
N LEU A 127 -7.95 10.53 -0.75
CA LEU A 127 -7.51 10.69 0.64
C LEU A 127 -6.21 11.49 0.71
N ALA A 128 -5.26 11.23 -0.19
CA ALA A 128 -4.02 12.00 -0.29
C ALA A 128 -4.28 13.47 -0.66
N ALA A 129 -5.25 13.76 -1.54
CA ALA A 129 -5.57 15.12 -1.97
C ALA A 129 -6.43 15.91 -0.96
N ARG A 130 -7.20 15.23 -0.10
CA ARG A 130 -8.13 15.88 0.84
C ARG A 130 -7.44 16.58 1.99
N GLU A 131 -6.37 16.00 2.53
CA GLU A 131 -5.68 16.54 3.70
C GLU A 131 -4.19 16.72 3.40
N ASP A 132 -3.71 17.97 3.49
CA ASP A 132 -2.30 18.33 3.27
C ASP A 132 -1.32 17.53 4.13
N LYS A 133 -1.72 17.18 5.35
CA LYS A 133 -0.95 16.39 6.32
C LYS A 133 -0.86 14.89 5.98
N SER A 134 -1.67 14.43 5.02
CA SER A 134 -1.74 13.03 4.57
C SER A 134 -1.31 12.86 3.11
N ASN A 135 -0.98 13.96 2.43
CA ASN A 135 -0.52 13.94 1.06
C ASN A 135 0.95 13.49 0.99
N ILE A 136 1.17 12.19 0.76
CA ILE A 136 2.50 11.61 0.61
C ILE A 136 3.21 12.05 -0.69
N PHE A 137 2.48 12.63 -1.66
CA PHE A 137 3.02 13.03 -2.96
C PHE A 137 3.33 14.53 -3.05
N LYS A 138 3.08 15.30 -1.98
CA LYS A 138 3.15 16.78 -1.98
C LYS A 138 4.50 17.34 -2.46
N ASN A 139 5.59 16.62 -2.21
CA ASN A 139 6.95 17.11 -2.44
C ASN A 139 7.67 16.36 -3.58
N VAL A 140 6.95 15.51 -4.32
CA VAL A 140 7.50 14.82 -5.49
C VAL A 140 7.54 15.83 -6.64
N GLU A 141 8.73 16.02 -7.23
CA GLU A 141 8.92 16.85 -8.42
C GLU A 141 8.63 16.02 -9.68
N GLU A 142 8.09 16.63 -10.74
CA GLU A 142 7.86 15.99 -12.05
C GLU A 142 9.16 15.55 -12.75
#